data_AF-A0A2G8S5D6-F1
#
_entry.id   AF-A0A2G8S5D6-F1
#
_cell.length_a   1.000
_cell.length_b   1.000
_cell.length_c   1.000
_cell.angle_alpha   90.00
_cell.angle_beta   90.00
_cell.angle_gamma   90.00
#
_symmetry.space_group_name_H-M   'P 1'
#
loop_
_entity.id
_entity.type
_entity.pdbx_description
1 polymer ?
#
loop_
_entity_poly.entity_id
_entity_poly.type
_entity_poly.pdbx_seq_one_letter_code
_entity_poly.pdbx_strand_id
1 'polypeptide(L)'
;MAVYDTLEVHRSQLHLRNVLHRDMSSYNSLMCSIWGDVEGRKVNQHLPPMIQDVLAGSTRPVEKRFPSCLSIDYDNAALLDSEDVSPDDLKHRTGTPMYIARGVCLGAVFTGLSFCIAPAMPKLSGEALALYVRAHGEQRYGRYNDRARHGAFPDNTEQQYMQPPAFRHRPEHDVESVYWSMVSALLRVHPKNADRETRADKNMVQTWDILLSHDIPDQSSTSSDTRQAIIIKPYPSWEALFLGDMKDIGALLFKISEHVNPEYALWGDGLHPDHLHEAVQRLILQYLVDHKEPIELDPEYTRPITASIKSANPTEQVSTMGTTTGIVSHGKRLTRASVRSASSQTRVDAESATGSASKPEGKSVDIDIARSGSSSGTRVPDASAQSSSTRSAGALARSDGARSV
;
A
#
# COMPACT_ATOMS: atom_id res chain seq x y z
N MET A 1 9.70 -2.10 -10.07
CA MET A 1 10.45 -1.18 -9.18
C MET A 1 9.53 -0.19 -8.48
N ALA A 2 8.78 0.66 -9.21
CA ALA A 2 7.92 1.71 -8.61
C ALA A 2 6.98 1.21 -7.51
N VAL A 3 6.26 0.09 -7.70
CA VAL A 3 5.32 -0.44 -6.68
C VAL A 3 6.01 -0.79 -5.35
N TYR A 4 7.22 -1.37 -5.40
CA TYR A 4 7.97 -1.67 -4.17
C TYR A 4 8.29 -0.38 -3.40
N ASP A 5 8.74 0.65 -4.13
CA ASP A 5 9.08 1.94 -3.55
C ASP A 5 7.83 2.68 -3.06
N THR A 6 6.68 2.56 -3.74
CA THR A 6 5.40 3.12 -3.26
C THR A 6 5.04 2.54 -1.90
N LEU A 7 5.19 1.22 -1.73
CA LEU A 7 4.96 0.56 -0.45
C LEU A 7 5.97 1.01 0.61
N GLU A 8 7.25 1.18 0.28
CA GLU A 8 8.27 1.63 1.24
C GLU A 8 8.07 3.11 1.62
N VAL A 9 7.66 3.96 0.68
CA VAL A 9 7.28 5.37 0.93
C VAL A 9 6.09 5.41 1.87
N HIS A 10 5.01 4.68 1.57
CA HIS A 10 3.83 4.64 2.43
C HIS A 10 4.18 4.10 3.83
N ARG A 11 4.95 3.01 3.90
CA ARG A 11 5.45 2.44 5.17
C ARG A 11 6.30 3.44 5.96
N SER A 12 7.11 4.25 5.26
CA SER A 12 7.90 5.31 5.89
C SER A 12 7.03 6.42 6.45
N GLN A 13 5.96 6.83 5.76
CA GLN A 13 4.99 7.81 6.29
C GLN A 13 4.29 7.27 7.54
N LEU A 14 3.91 5.99 7.53
CA LEU A 14 3.32 5.34 8.70
C LEU A 14 4.28 5.35 9.90
N HIS A 15 5.52 4.89 9.75
CA HIS A 15 6.42 4.76 10.89
C HIS A 15 7.08 6.06 11.35
N LEU A 16 7.37 6.97 10.42
CA LEU A 16 8.13 8.20 10.73
C LEU A 16 7.22 9.38 11.04
N ARG A 17 5.97 9.35 10.58
CA ARG A 17 5.02 10.46 10.68
C ARG A 17 3.66 10.05 11.22
N ASN A 18 3.39 8.74 11.34
CA ASN A 18 2.10 8.20 11.70
C ASN A 18 0.94 8.69 10.82
N VAL A 19 1.23 8.77 9.51
CA VAL A 19 0.28 9.23 8.49
C VAL A 19 -0.21 8.04 7.66
N LEU A 20 -1.53 7.99 7.47
CA LEU A 20 -2.23 7.10 6.55
C LEU A 20 -2.74 7.94 5.36
N HIS A 21 -2.55 7.48 4.12
CA HIS A 21 -2.87 8.30 2.94
C HIS A 21 -4.36 8.24 2.59
N ARG A 22 -4.98 7.06 2.72
CA ARG A 22 -6.42 6.79 2.55
C ARG A 22 -7.01 7.00 1.15
N ASP A 23 -6.20 7.34 0.17
CA ASP A 23 -6.60 7.51 -1.23
C ASP A 23 -5.43 7.18 -2.18
N MET A 24 -4.73 6.08 -1.86
CA MET A 24 -3.65 5.58 -2.71
C MET A 24 -4.22 5.11 -4.04
N SER A 25 -3.76 5.69 -5.14
CA SER A 25 -4.22 5.36 -6.49
C SER A 25 -3.09 5.51 -7.52
N SER A 26 -3.35 5.06 -8.75
CA SER A 26 -2.46 5.32 -9.89
C SER A 26 -2.32 6.81 -10.20
N TYR A 27 -3.31 7.63 -9.83
CA TYR A 27 -3.31 9.08 -10.00
C TYR A 27 -2.52 9.80 -8.90
N ASN A 28 -2.47 9.21 -7.69
CA ASN A 28 -1.79 9.76 -6.52
C ASN A 28 -0.38 9.17 -6.31
N SER A 29 0.08 8.35 -7.25
CA SER A 29 1.42 7.77 -7.28
C SER A 29 2.10 8.02 -8.63
N LEU A 30 2.93 9.06 -8.70
CA LEU A 30 3.69 9.39 -9.91
C LEU A 30 4.88 8.43 -10.06
N MET A 31 4.70 7.39 -10.88
CA MET A 31 5.73 6.38 -11.13
C MET A 31 6.85 6.89 -12.04
N CYS A 32 8.07 6.40 -11.83
CA CYS A 32 9.27 6.73 -12.59
C CYS A 32 9.59 8.24 -12.61
N SER A 33 9.34 8.91 -11.49
CA SER A 33 9.59 10.34 -11.33
C SER A 33 11.07 10.69 -11.53
N ILE A 34 11.33 11.76 -12.28
CA ILE A 34 12.67 12.34 -12.43
C ILE A 34 12.87 13.33 -11.29
N TRP A 35 13.90 13.08 -10.47
CA TRP A 35 14.21 13.91 -9.33
C TRP A 35 15.25 14.96 -9.72
N GLY A 36 14.92 16.24 -9.52
CA GLY A 36 15.90 17.31 -9.62
C GLY A 36 16.80 17.35 -8.38
N ASP A 37 18.06 17.76 -8.55
CA ASP A 37 18.94 18.10 -7.45
C ASP A 37 18.52 19.44 -6.86
N VAL A 38 18.20 19.46 -5.56
CA VAL A 38 17.76 20.67 -4.85
C VAL A 38 18.69 20.88 -3.66
N GLU A 39 19.42 21.99 -3.67
CA GLU A 39 20.31 22.39 -2.58
C GLU A 39 19.50 22.61 -1.29
N GLY A 40 20.02 22.14 -0.16
CA GLY A 40 19.37 22.29 1.14
C GLY A 40 18.10 21.44 1.35
N ARG A 41 17.85 20.43 0.49
CA ARG A 41 16.73 19.50 0.69
C ARG A 41 16.82 18.86 2.08
N LYS A 42 15.77 19.02 2.87
CA LYS A 42 15.63 18.33 4.15
C LYS A 42 15.30 16.86 3.88
N VAL A 43 16.21 15.97 4.24
CA VAL A 43 16.05 14.52 4.10
C VAL A 43 15.99 13.90 5.49
N ASN A 44 15.04 12.99 5.72
CA ASN A 44 14.98 12.25 6.96
C ASN A 44 16.11 11.19 6.98
N GLN A 45 16.99 11.27 7.97
CA GLN A 45 18.18 10.40 8.09
C GLN A 45 17.83 8.92 8.34
N HIS A 46 16.58 8.65 8.76
CA HIS A 46 16.07 7.30 9.00
C HIS A 46 15.33 6.70 7.79
N LEU A 47 15.42 7.32 6.61
CA LEU A 47 14.79 6.75 5.42
C LEU A 47 15.39 5.38 5.10
N PRO A 48 14.55 4.36 4.89
CA PRO A 48 15.00 3.02 4.56
C PRO A 48 15.60 2.95 3.14
N PRO A 49 16.33 1.86 2.80
CA PRO A 49 16.76 1.57 1.43
C PRO A 49 15.57 1.41 0.48
N MET A 50 15.69 1.95 -0.74
CA MET A 50 14.72 1.76 -1.82
C MET A 50 15.05 0.50 -2.63
N ILE A 51 14.17 0.05 -3.52
CA ILE A 51 14.38 -1.19 -4.29
C ILE A 51 15.71 -1.21 -5.05
N GLN A 52 16.14 -0.06 -5.58
CA GLN A 52 17.43 0.06 -6.26
C GLN A 52 18.61 -0.21 -5.32
N ASP A 53 18.54 0.26 -4.08
CA ASP A 53 19.57 0.00 -3.06
C ASP A 53 19.59 -1.49 -2.68
N VAL A 54 18.41 -2.09 -2.53
CA VAL A 54 18.25 -3.52 -2.20
C VAL A 54 18.83 -4.39 -3.32
N LEU A 55 18.46 -4.15 -4.58
CA LEU A 55 18.94 -4.92 -5.73
C LEU A 55 20.43 -4.70 -6.00
N ALA A 56 20.96 -3.50 -5.75
CA ALA A 56 22.40 -3.23 -5.84
C ALA A 56 23.21 -3.90 -4.72
N GLY A 57 22.55 -4.43 -3.69
CA GLY A 57 23.20 -5.00 -2.51
C GLY A 57 24.08 -3.98 -1.77
N SER A 58 23.82 -2.69 -1.94
CA SER A 58 24.55 -1.59 -1.32
C SER A 58 23.63 -0.40 -1.12
N THR A 59 23.70 0.20 0.06
CA THR A 59 22.81 1.30 0.42
C THR A 59 23.46 2.63 0.08
N ARG A 60 22.85 3.43 -0.80
CA ARG A 60 23.32 4.77 -1.15
C ARG A 60 23.22 5.73 0.06
N PRO A 61 23.91 6.88 0.05
CA PRO A 61 23.67 7.97 1.00
C PRO A 61 22.20 8.39 0.97
N VAL A 62 21.65 8.78 2.13
CA VAL A 62 20.21 9.03 2.28
C VAL A 62 19.71 10.14 1.37
N GLU A 63 20.56 11.12 1.08
CA GLU A 63 20.32 12.24 0.17
C GLU A 63 20.13 11.81 -1.28
N LYS A 64 20.54 10.58 -1.63
CA LYS A 64 20.43 9.98 -2.96
C LYS A 64 19.42 8.82 -3.04
N ARG A 65 18.74 8.49 -1.92
CA ARG A 65 17.73 7.41 -1.87
C ARG A 65 16.39 7.90 -2.40
N PHE A 66 16.36 8.33 -3.65
CA PHE A 66 15.12 8.75 -4.28
C PHE A 66 14.30 7.51 -4.65
N PRO A 67 13.04 7.42 -4.22
CA PRO A 67 12.15 6.35 -4.65
C PRO A 67 11.84 6.49 -6.14
N SER A 68 11.56 5.37 -6.80
CA SER A 68 11.11 5.33 -8.20
C SER A 68 9.66 5.81 -8.36
N CYS A 69 9.09 6.47 -7.35
CA CYS A 69 7.74 7.00 -7.33
C CYS A 69 7.66 8.26 -6.45
N LEU A 70 6.69 9.13 -6.69
CA LEU A 70 6.32 10.22 -5.79
C LEU A 70 4.86 10.07 -5.36
N SER A 71 4.62 10.00 -4.04
CA SER A 71 3.26 10.03 -3.46
C SER A 71 2.81 11.48 -3.33
N ILE A 72 1.61 11.79 -3.78
CA ILE A 72 1.02 13.14 -3.78
C ILE A 72 -0.42 13.08 -3.25
N ASP A 73 -1.05 14.25 -3.08
CA ASP A 73 -2.48 14.37 -2.74
C ASP A 73 -2.85 13.77 -1.36
N TYR A 74 -2.34 14.42 -0.31
CA TYR A 74 -2.58 14.04 1.09
C TYR A 74 -3.83 14.73 1.70
N ASP A 75 -4.71 15.30 0.87
CA ASP A 75 -5.91 16.01 1.36
C ASP A 75 -6.88 15.08 2.11
N ASN A 76 -6.84 13.79 1.76
CA ASN A 76 -7.62 12.72 2.38
C ASN A 76 -6.89 11.98 3.52
N ALA A 77 -5.63 12.35 3.79
CA ALA A 77 -4.79 11.65 4.74
C ALA A 77 -5.25 11.82 6.19
N ALA A 78 -4.85 10.91 7.06
CA ALA A 78 -5.10 10.98 8.50
C ALA A 78 -3.80 10.85 9.30
N LEU A 79 -3.66 11.65 10.34
CA LEU A 79 -2.59 11.58 11.33
C LEU A 79 -3.08 10.75 12.52
N LEU A 80 -2.62 9.52 12.67
CA LEU A 80 -3.27 8.53 13.54
C LEU A 80 -3.11 8.81 15.06
N ASP A 81 -2.10 9.56 15.48
CA ASP A 81 -1.86 9.94 16.89
C ASP A 81 -2.23 11.42 17.19
N SER A 82 -2.93 12.09 16.29
CA SER A 82 -3.36 13.47 16.54
C SER A 82 -4.63 13.49 17.36
N GLU A 83 -4.65 14.31 18.43
CA GLU A 83 -5.87 14.59 19.20
C GLU A 83 -6.97 15.24 18.34
N ASP A 84 -6.60 15.81 17.19
CA ASP A 84 -7.50 16.47 16.24
C ASP A 84 -8.19 15.50 15.25
N VAL A 85 -7.75 14.24 15.17
CA VAL A 85 -8.36 13.24 14.29
C VAL A 85 -9.44 12.50 15.05
N SER A 86 -10.69 12.70 14.64
CA SER A 86 -11.80 11.95 15.22
C SER A 86 -11.65 10.47 14.84
N PRO A 87 -11.88 9.51 15.75
CA PRO A 87 -12.00 8.11 15.38
C PRO A 87 -13.04 7.85 14.29
N ASP A 88 -14.01 8.76 14.12
CA ASP A 88 -15.00 8.72 13.04
C ASP A 88 -14.40 9.08 11.68
N ASP A 89 -13.30 9.84 11.63
CA ASP A 89 -12.66 10.20 10.37
C ASP A 89 -12.19 8.98 9.60
N LEU A 90 -11.66 7.98 10.33
CA LEU A 90 -11.22 6.70 9.77
C LEU A 90 -12.37 5.79 9.34
N LYS A 91 -13.63 6.11 9.69
CA LYS A 91 -14.80 5.35 9.21
C LYS A 91 -15.29 5.82 7.84
N HIS A 92 -14.84 6.99 7.38
CA HIS A 92 -15.21 7.49 6.06
C HIS A 92 -14.63 6.61 4.96
N ARG A 93 -15.48 6.35 3.95
CA ARG A 93 -15.19 5.53 2.77
C ARG A 93 -14.46 6.35 1.72
N THR A 94 -13.33 6.89 2.11
CA THR A 94 -12.47 7.72 1.28
C THR A 94 -11.65 6.85 0.34
N GLY A 95 -11.57 7.26 -0.93
CA GLY A 95 -10.76 6.59 -1.93
C GLY A 95 -11.34 6.79 -3.34
N THR A 96 -10.49 6.56 -4.34
CA THR A 96 -10.89 6.54 -5.76
C THR A 96 -11.57 5.20 -6.10
N PRO A 97 -12.77 5.15 -6.71
CA PRO A 97 -13.57 3.92 -6.86
C PRO A 97 -12.81 2.67 -7.33
N MET A 98 -12.13 2.72 -8.48
CA MET A 98 -11.35 1.59 -8.99
C MET A 98 -10.29 1.07 -8.00
N TYR A 99 -9.73 1.97 -7.18
CA TYR A 99 -8.55 1.72 -6.35
C TYR A 99 -8.85 1.55 -4.87
N ILE A 100 -9.96 2.05 -4.36
CA ILE A 100 -10.31 1.99 -2.93
C ILE A 100 -10.32 0.53 -2.45
N ALA A 101 -9.75 0.24 -1.29
CA ALA A 101 -9.78 -1.11 -0.71
C ALA A 101 -11.23 -1.60 -0.51
N ARG A 102 -11.48 -2.90 -0.68
CA ARG A 102 -12.83 -3.48 -0.62
C ARG A 102 -13.54 -3.21 0.71
N GLY A 103 -12.85 -3.37 1.84
CA GLY A 103 -13.42 -3.08 3.17
C GLY A 103 -13.79 -1.59 3.33
N VAL A 104 -12.97 -0.70 2.78
CA VAL A 104 -13.20 0.76 2.82
C VAL A 104 -14.35 1.15 1.89
N CYS A 105 -14.43 0.59 0.70
CA CYS A 105 -15.54 0.76 -0.25
C CYS A 105 -16.89 0.53 0.41
N LEU A 106 -16.99 -0.54 1.20
CA LEU A 106 -18.21 -0.97 1.85
C LEU A 106 -18.41 -0.35 3.23
N GLY A 107 -17.36 0.26 3.81
CA GLY A 107 -17.35 0.74 5.19
C GLY A 107 -17.62 -0.38 6.19
N ALA A 108 -17.13 -1.59 5.91
CA ALA A 108 -17.46 -2.80 6.65
C ALA A 108 -16.26 -3.76 6.75
N VAL A 109 -16.22 -4.51 7.84
CA VAL A 109 -15.26 -5.61 8.07
C VAL A 109 -15.83 -6.89 7.46
N PHE A 110 -15.04 -7.62 6.67
CA PHE A 110 -15.50 -8.88 6.08
C PHE A 110 -15.48 -10.04 7.08
N THR A 111 -16.66 -10.57 7.41
CA THR A 111 -16.84 -11.63 8.41
C THR A 111 -17.03 -13.03 7.83
N GLY A 112 -16.82 -13.24 6.53
CA GLY A 112 -16.84 -14.57 5.94
C GLY A 112 -15.63 -15.41 6.34
N LEU A 113 -15.79 -16.71 6.56
CA LEU A 113 -14.71 -17.65 6.91
C LEU A 113 -13.49 -17.57 5.97
N SER A 114 -13.72 -17.32 4.68
CA SER A 114 -12.65 -17.18 3.68
C SER A 114 -11.73 -15.98 3.92
N PHE A 115 -12.18 -14.95 4.64
CA PHE A 115 -11.39 -13.76 4.93
C PHE A 115 -10.51 -13.92 6.19
N CYS A 116 -10.72 -14.98 6.97
CA CYS A 116 -9.89 -15.31 8.14
C CYS A 116 -8.68 -16.19 7.78
N ILE A 117 -8.49 -16.49 6.49
CA ILE A 117 -7.46 -17.41 6.00
C ILE A 117 -6.46 -16.62 5.16
N ALA A 118 -5.25 -16.40 5.70
CA ALA A 118 -4.11 -15.91 4.94
C ALA A 118 -3.06 -17.02 4.74
N PRO A 119 -2.24 -16.99 3.68
CA PRO A 119 -1.01 -17.77 3.61
C PRO A 119 0.00 -17.33 4.70
N ALA A 120 1.07 -18.11 4.87
CA ALA A 120 2.17 -17.71 5.76
C ALA A 120 2.93 -16.50 5.19
N MET A 121 3.59 -15.72 6.05
CA MET A 121 4.45 -14.61 5.62
C MET A 121 5.45 -15.11 4.55
N PRO A 122 5.56 -14.46 3.38
CA PRO A 122 6.45 -14.90 2.32
C PRO A 122 7.89 -15.02 2.82
N LYS A 123 8.53 -16.13 2.49
CA LYS A 123 9.95 -16.36 2.78
C LYS A 123 10.75 -15.99 1.55
N LEU A 124 11.78 -15.18 1.75
CA LEU A 124 12.81 -14.95 0.74
C LEU A 124 13.80 -16.12 0.77
N SER A 125 14.40 -16.40 -0.38
CA SER A 125 15.39 -17.47 -0.53
C SER A 125 16.60 -16.99 -1.32
N GLY A 126 17.71 -17.73 -1.20
CA GLY A 126 18.93 -17.50 -1.99
C GLY A 126 19.41 -16.05 -1.98
N GLU A 127 19.62 -15.49 -3.17
CA GLU A 127 20.10 -14.12 -3.37
C GLU A 127 19.11 -13.07 -2.84
N ALA A 128 17.80 -13.27 -2.99
CA ALA A 128 16.80 -12.30 -2.52
C ALA A 128 16.85 -12.13 -1.00
N LEU A 129 17.02 -13.22 -0.26
CA LEU A 129 17.20 -13.19 1.19
C LEU A 129 18.49 -12.45 1.56
N ALA A 130 19.60 -12.77 0.89
CA ALA A 130 20.89 -12.14 1.16
C ALA A 130 20.86 -10.63 0.90
N LEU A 131 20.24 -10.19 -0.20
CA LEU A 131 20.08 -8.77 -0.54
C LEU A 131 19.18 -8.06 0.47
N TYR A 132 18.03 -8.64 0.82
CA TYR A 132 17.12 -8.07 1.81
C TYR A 132 17.78 -7.88 3.17
N VAL A 133 18.41 -8.94 3.70
CA VAL A 133 19.08 -8.92 5.01
C VAL A 133 20.22 -7.92 5.02
N ARG A 134 20.99 -7.81 3.93
CA ARG A 134 22.06 -6.82 3.83
C ARG A 134 21.52 -5.39 3.86
N ALA A 135 20.43 -5.11 3.15
CA ALA A 135 19.86 -3.78 3.06
C ALA A 135 19.15 -3.36 4.36
N HIS A 136 18.37 -4.28 4.95
CA HIS A 136 17.43 -3.96 6.03
C HIS A 136 17.78 -4.58 7.40
N GLY A 137 18.71 -5.53 7.44
CA GLY A 137 19.09 -6.28 8.64
C GLY A 137 18.23 -7.51 8.93
N GLU A 138 18.82 -8.50 9.59
CA GLU A 138 18.13 -9.74 10.01
C GLU A 138 16.96 -9.46 10.95
N GLN A 139 17.06 -8.43 11.78
CA GLN A 139 16.02 -8.07 12.74
C GLN A 139 14.69 -7.71 12.05
N ARG A 140 14.73 -6.93 10.95
CA ARG A 140 13.52 -6.58 10.18
C ARG A 140 12.93 -7.83 9.53
N TYR A 141 13.78 -8.70 8.97
CA TYR A 141 13.33 -9.93 8.35
C TYR A 141 12.69 -10.90 9.36
N GLY A 142 13.35 -11.12 10.50
CA GLY A 142 12.92 -12.03 11.56
C GLY A 142 11.63 -11.63 12.26
N ARG A 143 11.38 -10.32 12.42
CA ARG A 143 10.20 -9.76 13.10
C ARG A 143 8.86 -10.36 12.65
N TYR A 144 8.74 -10.71 11.38
CA TYR A 144 7.49 -11.23 10.80
C TYR A 144 7.46 -12.76 10.69
N ASN A 145 8.52 -13.44 11.12
CA ASN A 145 8.68 -14.89 11.02
C ASN A 145 8.41 -15.61 12.35
N ASP A 146 8.38 -14.87 13.47
CA ASP A 146 8.45 -15.44 14.82
C ASP A 146 7.13 -16.08 15.32
N ARG A 147 5.98 -15.70 14.74
CA ARG A 147 4.66 -16.22 15.14
C ARG A 147 3.71 -16.29 13.94
N ALA A 148 3.24 -17.48 13.58
CA ALA A 148 2.06 -17.66 12.71
C ALA A 148 2.06 -16.91 11.35
N ARG A 149 0.88 -16.85 10.70
CA ARG A 149 0.65 -16.17 9.42
C ARG A 149 0.73 -14.65 9.67
N HIS A 150 1.71 -13.97 9.08
CA HIS A 150 1.95 -12.52 9.25
C HIS A 150 2.27 -12.00 10.66
N GLY A 151 2.62 -12.86 11.63
CA GLY A 151 2.90 -12.41 13.00
C GLY A 151 1.77 -12.66 14.01
N ALA A 152 0.57 -13.06 13.56
CA ALA A 152 -0.61 -13.21 14.40
C ALA A 152 -1.54 -14.38 13.98
N PHE A 153 -2.51 -14.70 14.83
CA PHE A 153 -3.66 -15.55 14.50
C PHE A 153 -4.93 -14.74 14.73
N PRO A 154 -6.01 -14.95 13.94
CA PRO A 154 -7.33 -14.53 14.39
C PRO A 154 -7.62 -15.21 15.73
N ASP A 155 -7.96 -14.40 16.75
CA ASP A 155 -8.49 -14.92 18.01
C ASP A 155 -9.71 -15.80 17.73
N ASN A 156 -10.08 -16.67 18.67
CA ASN A 156 -11.19 -17.63 18.58
C ASN A 156 -12.21 -17.24 17.50
N THR A 157 -12.07 -17.83 16.31
CA THR A 157 -12.74 -17.33 15.11
C THR A 157 -14.25 -17.28 15.29
N GLU A 158 -14.82 -18.24 16.04
CA GLU A 158 -16.23 -18.27 16.43
C GLU A 158 -16.70 -17.01 17.18
N GLN A 159 -15.88 -16.46 18.07
CA GLN A 159 -16.25 -15.32 18.92
C GLN A 159 -16.17 -13.99 18.17
N GLN A 160 -15.23 -13.86 17.24
CA GLN A 160 -15.09 -12.67 16.39
C GLN A 160 -16.19 -12.55 15.33
N TYR A 161 -16.80 -13.66 14.90
CA TYR A 161 -17.99 -13.61 14.03
C TYR A 161 -19.23 -13.04 14.75
N MET A 162 -19.32 -13.25 16.06
CA MET A 162 -20.47 -12.80 16.85
C MET A 162 -20.41 -11.30 17.11
N GLN A 163 -19.22 -10.72 17.20
CA GLN A 163 -19.00 -9.28 17.40
C GLN A 163 -17.77 -8.82 16.60
N PRO A 164 -17.91 -8.58 15.29
CA PRO A 164 -16.79 -8.06 14.51
C PRO A 164 -16.36 -6.69 15.03
N PRO A 165 -15.06 -6.36 14.94
CA PRO A 165 -14.59 -5.04 15.33
C PRO A 165 -15.26 -3.97 14.48
N ALA A 166 -15.39 -2.77 15.05
CA ALA A 166 -15.85 -1.62 14.29
C ALA A 166 -14.93 -1.37 13.10
N PHE A 167 -15.52 -1.12 11.93
CA PHE A 167 -14.78 -0.75 10.74
C PHE A 167 -13.99 0.55 10.98
N ARG A 168 -12.74 0.57 10.50
CA ARG A 168 -11.90 1.75 10.37
C ARG A 168 -10.90 1.54 9.24
N HIS A 169 -10.46 2.60 8.59
CA HIS A 169 -9.37 2.57 7.62
C HIS A 169 -8.06 2.18 8.33
N ARG A 170 -7.32 1.21 7.80
CA ARG A 170 -6.08 0.66 8.36
C ARG A 170 -4.97 0.63 7.30
N PRO A 171 -3.68 0.56 7.68
CA PRO A 171 -2.57 0.58 6.72
C PRO A 171 -2.64 -0.46 5.61
N GLU A 172 -3.18 -1.65 5.88
CA GLU A 172 -3.38 -2.70 4.87
C GLU A 172 -4.35 -2.30 3.76
N HIS A 173 -5.28 -1.37 4.01
CA HIS A 173 -6.20 -0.88 2.98
C HIS A 173 -5.47 0.01 1.96
N ASP A 174 -4.51 0.83 2.38
CA ASP A 174 -3.67 1.59 1.46
C ASP A 174 -2.78 0.64 0.62
N VAL A 175 -2.34 -0.49 1.19
CA VAL A 175 -1.63 -1.54 0.41
C VAL A 175 -2.56 -2.22 -0.61
N GLU A 176 -3.78 -2.56 -0.22
CA GLU A 176 -4.78 -3.09 -1.16
C GLU A 176 -5.05 -2.09 -2.30
N SER A 177 -5.05 -0.79 -2.01
CA SER A 177 -5.26 0.24 -3.03
C SER A 177 -4.08 0.37 -4.00
N VAL A 178 -2.85 0.21 -3.50
CA VAL A 178 -1.65 0.05 -4.34
C VAL A 178 -1.72 -1.23 -5.18
N TYR A 179 -2.25 -2.33 -4.63
CA TYR A 179 -2.46 -3.57 -5.38
C TYR A 179 -3.44 -3.37 -6.54
N TRP A 180 -4.57 -2.69 -6.34
CA TRP A 180 -5.50 -2.38 -7.43
C TRP A 180 -4.86 -1.48 -8.50
N SER A 181 -4.04 -0.52 -8.08
CA SER A 181 -3.25 0.32 -9.00
C SER A 181 -2.31 -0.53 -9.86
N MET A 182 -1.59 -1.47 -9.23
CA MET A 182 -0.70 -2.41 -9.91
C MET A 182 -1.47 -3.32 -10.90
N VAL A 183 -2.59 -3.91 -10.50
CA VAL A 183 -3.42 -4.76 -11.38
C VAL A 183 -3.90 -3.96 -12.60
N SER A 184 -4.47 -2.78 -12.39
CA SER A 184 -5.01 -1.95 -13.49
C SER A 184 -3.91 -1.54 -14.49
N ALA A 185 -2.74 -1.14 -14.01
CA ALA A 185 -1.62 -0.74 -14.86
C ALA A 185 -1.10 -1.93 -15.68
N LEU A 186 -0.88 -3.08 -15.03
CA LEU A 186 -0.30 -4.26 -15.67
C LEU A 186 -1.24 -4.92 -16.68
N LEU A 187 -2.56 -4.85 -16.49
CA LEU A 187 -3.51 -5.38 -17.47
C LEU A 187 -3.45 -4.65 -18.82
N ARG A 188 -3.01 -3.39 -18.83
CA ARG A 188 -3.03 -2.50 -19.99
C ARG A 188 -1.73 -2.51 -20.79
N VAL A 189 -0.60 -2.84 -20.18
CA VAL A 189 0.70 -2.84 -20.88
C VAL A 189 0.82 -4.05 -21.81
N HIS A 190 1.60 -3.90 -22.87
CA HIS A 190 1.85 -4.96 -23.84
C HIS A 190 3.37 -5.26 -23.92
N PRO A 191 3.80 -6.53 -23.82
CA PRO A 191 5.20 -6.87 -23.95
C PRO A 191 5.64 -6.80 -25.42
N LYS A 192 6.76 -6.11 -25.67
CA LYS A 192 7.26 -5.77 -27.02
C LYS A 192 7.51 -6.97 -27.93
N ASN A 193 7.84 -8.12 -27.35
CA ASN A 193 8.14 -9.36 -28.06
C ASN A 193 6.89 -10.25 -28.28
N ALA A 194 5.71 -9.84 -27.83
CA ALA A 194 4.48 -10.57 -28.09
C ALA A 194 3.78 -10.05 -29.35
N ASP A 195 3.02 -10.93 -30.00
CA ASP A 195 2.14 -10.50 -31.09
C ASP A 195 1.10 -9.50 -30.57
N ARG A 196 0.78 -8.49 -31.39
CA ARG A 196 -0.29 -7.54 -31.08
C ARG A 196 -1.63 -8.27 -31.10
N GLU A 197 -2.35 -8.16 -29.99
CA GLU A 197 -3.71 -8.66 -29.89
C GLU A 197 -4.62 -7.87 -30.85
N THR A 198 -5.22 -8.55 -31.83
CA THR A 198 -6.29 -7.93 -32.64
C THR A 198 -7.57 -7.74 -31.83
N ARG A 199 -7.75 -8.56 -30.79
CA ARG A 199 -8.84 -8.47 -29.81
C ARG A 199 -8.32 -8.90 -28.44
N ALA A 200 -8.85 -8.27 -27.41
CA ALA A 200 -8.58 -8.67 -26.04
C ALA A 200 -9.20 -10.02 -25.71
N ASP A 201 -8.50 -10.83 -24.92
CA ASP A 201 -9.08 -12.04 -24.34
C ASP A 201 -10.31 -11.71 -23.47
N LYS A 202 -11.31 -12.60 -23.50
CA LYS A 202 -12.57 -12.39 -22.78
C LYS A 202 -12.37 -12.26 -21.27
N ASN A 203 -11.45 -13.03 -20.68
CA ASN A 203 -11.19 -12.97 -19.24
C ASN A 203 -10.49 -11.65 -18.88
N MET A 204 -9.62 -11.15 -19.75
CA MET A 204 -8.98 -9.85 -19.58
C MET A 204 -10.01 -8.73 -19.64
N VAL A 205 -10.88 -8.71 -20.67
CA VAL A 205 -11.97 -7.73 -20.80
C VAL A 205 -12.88 -7.76 -19.59
N GLN A 206 -13.33 -8.94 -19.16
CA GLN A 206 -14.21 -9.05 -17.99
C GLN A 206 -13.54 -8.51 -16.71
N THR A 207 -12.25 -8.79 -16.53
CA THR A 207 -11.49 -8.29 -15.37
C THR A 207 -11.35 -6.76 -15.42
N TRP A 208 -11.06 -6.22 -16.60
CA TRP A 208 -10.98 -4.78 -16.83
C TRP A 208 -12.34 -4.09 -16.60
N ASP A 209 -13.43 -4.66 -17.13
CA ASP A 209 -14.78 -4.13 -16.97
C ASP A 209 -15.19 -4.08 -15.49
N ILE A 210 -14.87 -5.12 -14.71
CA ILE A 210 -15.12 -5.13 -13.26
C ILE A 210 -14.38 -3.97 -12.57
N LEU A 211 -13.13 -3.69 -12.95
CA LEU A 211 -12.36 -2.59 -12.36
C LEU A 211 -12.89 -1.21 -12.80
N LEU A 212 -13.20 -1.05 -14.10
CA LEU A 212 -13.59 0.23 -14.69
C LEU A 212 -15.01 0.65 -14.32
N SER A 213 -15.91 -0.32 -14.18
CA SER A 213 -17.31 -0.07 -13.78
C SER A 213 -17.52 -0.10 -12.26
N HIS A 214 -16.45 -0.23 -11.48
CA HIS A 214 -16.54 -0.22 -10.04
C HIS A 214 -16.84 1.18 -9.52
N ASP A 215 -17.86 1.26 -8.66
CA ASP A 215 -18.29 2.47 -7.97
C ASP A 215 -18.38 2.20 -6.46
N ILE A 216 -18.25 3.26 -5.66
CA ILE A 216 -18.47 3.20 -4.22
C ILE A 216 -19.99 3.27 -3.97
N PRO A 217 -20.63 2.26 -3.36
CA PRO A 217 -22.07 2.27 -3.12
C PRO A 217 -22.49 3.43 -2.22
N ASP A 218 -23.70 3.99 -2.37
CA ASP A 218 -24.14 5.12 -1.53
C ASP A 218 -24.22 4.80 -0.03
N GLN A 219 -24.51 3.55 0.32
CA GLN A 219 -24.67 3.10 1.69
C GLN A 219 -23.64 2.03 2.04
N SER A 220 -23.22 2.02 3.30
CA SER A 220 -22.46 0.89 3.85
C SER A 220 -23.28 -0.37 3.69
N SER A 221 -22.69 -1.42 3.13
CA SER A 221 -23.41 -2.64 2.78
C SER A 221 -22.55 -3.85 3.05
N THR A 222 -23.17 -4.92 3.53
CA THR A 222 -22.54 -6.25 3.60
C THR A 222 -22.56 -6.98 2.25
N SER A 223 -23.08 -6.34 1.19
CA SER A 223 -22.98 -6.86 -0.19
C SER A 223 -21.51 -7.05 -0.56
N SER A 224 -21.20 -8.11 -1.30
CA SER A 224 -19.84 -8.36 -1.77
C SER A 224 -19.37 -7.27 -2.74
N ASP A 225 -18.17 -6.73 -2.54
CA ASP A 225 -17.49 -5.92 -3.56
C ASP A 225 -17.27 -6.79 -4.82
N THR A 226 -17.66 -6.29 -6.00
CA THR A 226 -17.60 -7.05 -7.26
C THR A 226 -16.17 -7.45 -7.64
N ARG A 227 -15.16 -6.70 -7.19
CA ARG A 227 -13.74 -7.02 -7.41
C ARG A 227 -13.28 -8.23 -6.60
N GLN A 228 -14.08 -8.74 -5.66
CA GLN A 228 -13.86 -10.05 -5.03
C GLN A 228 -13.68 -11.14 -6.09
N ALA A 229 -14.43 -11.07 -7.20
CA ALA A 229 -14.34 -12.02 -8.31
C ALA A 229 -12.98 -12.00 -9.04
N ILE A 230 -12.17 -10.96 -8.84
CA ILE A 230 -10.79 -10.86 -9.35
C ILE A 230 -9.82 -11.54 -8.38
N ILE A 231 -9.94 -11.22 -7.09
CA ILE A 231 -9.04 -11.77 -6.05
C ILE A 231 -9.14 -13.30 -5.96
N ILE A 232 -10.36 -13.86 -6.04
CA ILE A 232 -10.56 -15.31 -5.90
C ILE A 232 -10.28 -16.11 -7.19
N LYS A 233 -9.77 -15.46 -8.25
CA LYS A 233 -9.44 -16.16 -9.49
C LYS A 233 -8.38 -17.24 -9.21
N PRO A 234 -8.55 -18.46 -9.74
CA PRO A 234 -7.54 -19.49 -9.61
C PRO A 234 -6.28 -19.11 -10.40
N TYR A 235 -5.14 -19.67 -10.01
CA TYR A 235 -3.83 -19.40 -10.63
C TYR A 235 -3.84 -19.41 -12.18
N PRO A 236 -4.41 -20.42 -12.88
CA PRO A 236 -4.41 -20.42 -14.35
C PRO A 236 -5.20 -19.26 -14.95
N SER A 237 -6.22 -18.75 -14.25
CA SER A 237 -6.97 -17.57 -14.69
C SER A 237 -6.17 -16.29 -14.55
N TRP A 238 -5.28 -16.17 -13.55
CA TRP A 238 -4.37 -15.04 -13.43
C TRP A 238 -3.30 -15.06 -14.52
N GLU A 239 -2.67 -16.21 -14.75
CA GLU A 239 -1.69 -16.38 -15.83
C GLU A 239 -2.27 -16.02 -17.20
N ALA A 240 -3.51 -16.46 -17.46
CA ALA A 240 -4.22 -16.18 -18.72
C ALA A 240 -4.55 -14.69 -18.97
N LEU A 241 -4.43 -13.82 -17.96
CA LEU A 241 -4.63 -12.37 -18.16
C LEU A 241 -3.47 -11.72 -18.90
N PHE A 242 -2.30 -12.35 -18.95
CA PHE A 242 -1.06 -11.75 -19.44
C PHE A 242 -0.49 -12.48 -20.66
N LEU A 243 0.29 -11.75 -21.47
CA LEU A 243 0.88 -12.24 -22.71
C LEU A 243 2.36 -12.55 -22.55
N GLY A 244 2.86 -13.54 -23.30
CA GLY A 244 4.30 -13.84 -23.38
C GLY A 244 4.97 -13.94 -22.01
N ASP A 245 6.09 -13.23 -21.87
CA ASP A 245 6.91 -13.21 -20.64
C ASP A 245 6.20 -12.55 -19.44
N MET A 246 5.09 -11.83 -19.66
CA MET A 246 4.28 -11.28 -18.57
C MET A 246 3.42 -12.34 -17.85
N LYS A 247 3.35 -13.58 -18.34
CA LYS A 247 2.59 -14.64 -17.65
C LYS A 247 3.08 -14.90 -16.22
N ASP A 248 4.38 -14.80 -15.98
CA ASP A 248 4.96 -14.94 -14.65
C ASP A 248 4.55 -13.79 -13.71
N ILE A 249 4.21 -12.61 -14.26
CA ILE A 249 3.59 -11.53 -13.47
C ILE A 249 2.20 -11.95 -13.01
N GLY A 250 1.44 -12.71 -13.81
CA GLY A 250 0.18 -13.32 -13.39
C GLY A 250 0.36 -14.21 -12.15
N ALA A 251 1.42 -15.01 -12.12
CA ALA A 251 1.79 -15.81 -10.95
C ALA A 251 2.11 -14.96 -9.70
N LEU A 252 2.83 -13.85 -9.88
CA LEU A 252 3.11 -12.89 -8.80
C LEU A 252 1.80 -12.25 -8.26
N LEU A 253 0.93 -11.78 -9.16
CA LEU A 253 -0.33 -11.14 -8.78
C LEU A 253 -1.30 -12.10 -8.09
N PHE A 254 -1.33 -13.36 -8.50
CA PHE A 254 -2.05 -14.41 -7.79
C PHE A 254 -1.54 -14.52 -6.35
N LYS A 255 -0.24 -14.68 -6.14
CA LYS A 255 0.34 -14.77 -4.78
C LYS A 255 0.04 -13.52 -3.95
N ILE A 256 0.17 -12.32 -4.52
CA ILE A 256 -0.17 -11.08 -3.81
C ILE A 256 -1.67 -11.05 -3.45
N SER A 257 -2.56 -11.52 -4.33
CA SER A 257 -3.99 -11.61 -4.05
C SER A 257 -4.32 -12.52 -2.87
N GLU A 258 -3.55 -13.59 -2.64
CA GLU A 258 -3.72 -14.45 -1.46
C GLU A 258 -3.43 -13.72 -0.15
N HIS A 259 -2.56 -12.71 -0.16
CA HIS A 259 -2.26 -11.84 0.99
C HIS A 259 -3.16 -10.61 1.08
N VAL A 260 -3.72 -10.13 -0.03
CA VAL A 260 -4.67 -9.01 -0.02
C VAL A 260 -6.08 -9.48 0.34
N ASN A 261 -6.44 -10.73 0.02
CA ASN A 261 -7.77 -11.26 0.28
C ASN A 261 -8.23 -11.19 1.76
N PRO A 262 -7.41 -11.56 2.77
CA PRO A 262 -7.83 -11.66 4.16
C PRO A 262 -8.28 -10.33 4.77
N GLU A 263 -9.19 -10.41 5.74
CA GLU A 263 -9.63 -9.30 6.57
C GLU A 263 -8.81 -9.27 7.86
N TYR A 264 -7.71 -8.50 7.84
CA TYR A 264 -6.77 -8.41 8.94
C TYR A 264 -7.32 -7.68 10.17
N ALA A 265 -8.45 -6.98 10.05
CA ALA A 265 -9.15 -6.46 11.23
C ALA A 265 -9.60 -7.58 12.18
N LEU A 266 -9.82 -8.80 11.68
CA LEU A 266 -10.16 -9.97 12.50
C LEU A 266 -8.94 -10.62 13.17
N TRP A 267 -7.72 -10.16 12.95
CA TRP A 267 -6.53 -10.91 13.35
C TRP A 267 -6.00 -10.59 14.77
N GLY A 268 -6.86 -9.95 15.58
CA GLY A 268 -6.57 -9.64 16.99
C GLY A 268 -5.38 -8.70 17.19
N ASP A 269 -4.93 -8.62 18.44
CA ASP A 269 -3.77 -7.84 18.83
C ASP A 269 -2.47 -8.61 18.55
N GLY A 270 -1.45 -7.92 18.01
CA GLY A 270 -0.13 -8.50 17.73
C GLY A 270 0.26 -8.50 16.25
N LEU A 271 -0.68 -8.19 15.35
CA LEU A 271 -0.35 -7.95 13.95
C LEU A 271 0.41 -6.63 13.82
N HIS A 272 1.59 -6.67 13.22
CA HIS A 272 2.34 -5.44 12.94
C HIS A 272 1.57 -4.58 11.92
N PRO A 273 1.46 -3.25 12.12
CA PRO A 273 0.73 -2.37 11.22
C PRO A 273 1.18 -2.44 9.75
N ASP A 274 2.45 -2.79 9.50
CA ASP A 274 3.06 -2.87 8.18
C ASP A 274 3.26 -4.30 7.66
N HIS A 275 2.56 -5.28 8.24
CA HIS A 275 2.69 -6.69 7.85
C HIS A 275 2.37 -6.93 6.37
N LEU A 276 1.39 -6.23 5.80
CA LEU A 276 1.01 -6.40 4.40
C LEU A 276 2.01 -5.72 3.47
N HIS A 277 2.58 -4.57 3.86
CA HIS A 277 3.72 -3.96 3.15
C HIS A 277 4.86 -4.97 3.05
N GLU A 278 5.26 -5.56 4.18
CA GLU A 278 6.33 -6.54 4.24
C GLU A 278 6.05 -7.74 3.32
N ALA A 279 4.86 -8.34 3.39
CA ALA A 279 4.52 -9.51 2.59
C ALA A 279 4.58 -9.22 1.07
N VAL A 280 3.96 -8.14 0.63
CA VAL A 280 3.94 -7.75 -0.79
C VAL A 280 5.34 -7.36 -1.27
N GLN A 281 6.11 -6.63 -0.46
CA GLN A 281 7.50 -6.29 -0.79
C GLN A 281 8.40 -7.51 -0.94
N ARG A 282 8.25 -8.53 -0.08
CA ARG A 282 9.02 -9.79 -0.22
C ARG A 282 8.67 -10.52 -1.51
N LEU A 283 7.39 -10.60 -1.87
CA LEU A 283 6.96 -11.24 -3.12
C LEU A 283 7.53 -10.51 -4.34
N ILE A 284 7.47 -9.17 -4.36
CA ILE A 284 8.03 -8.36 -5.44
C ILE A 284 9.55 -8.53 -5.50
N LEU A 285 10.26 -8.48 -4.37
CA LEU A 285 11.72 -8.63 -4.36
C LEU A 285 12.16 -10.02 -4.85
N GLN A 286 11.52 -11.09 -4.36
CA GLN A 286 11.81 -12.45 -4.81
C GLN A 286 11.60 -12.56 -6.33
N TYR A 287 10.48 -12.04 -6.84
CA TYR A 287 10.20 -12.02 -8.28
C TYR A 287 11.31 -11.30 -9.08
N LEU A 288 11.73 -10.11 -8.65
CA LEU A 288 12.75 -9.33 -9.35
C LEU A 288 14.13 -10.00 -9.35
N VAL A 289 14.47 -10.76 -8.30
CA VAL A 289 15.73 -11.50 -8.24
C VAL A 289 15.68 -12.75 -9.12
N ASP A 290 14.54 -13.42 -9.17
CA ASP A 290 14.33 -14.60 -10.02
C ASP A 290 14.23 -14.22 -11.51
N HIS A 291 13.82 -12.98 -11.82
CA HIS A 291 13.64 -12.45 -13.18
C HIS A 291 14.51 -11.20 -13.40
N LYS A 292 15.82 -11.40 -13.54
CA LYS A 292 16.79 -10.30 -13.66
C LYS A 292 16.68 -9.52 -14.96
N GLU A 293 16.24 -10.19 -16.04
CA GLU A 293 16.05 -9.57 -17.34
C GLU A 293 14.71 -8.81 -17.35
N PRO A 294 14.72 -7.47 -17.58
CA PRO A 294 13.48 -6.71 -17.64
C PRO A 294 12.60 -7.16 -18.81
N ILE A 295 11.30 -7.26 -18.57
CA ILE A 295 10.32 -7.44 -19.64
C ILE A 295 10.18 -6.09 -20.36
N GLU A 296 10.64 -6.02 -21.61
CA GLU A 296 10.45 -4.82 -22.45
C GLU A 296 8.97 -4.66 -22.80
N LEU A 297 8.43 -3.48 -22.53
CA LEU A 297 7.06 -3.10 -22.86
C LEU A 297 7.05 -2.23 -24.13
N ASP A 298 6.00 -2.33 -24.94
CA ASP A 298 5.74 -1.41 -26.05
C ASP A 298 5.12 -0.11 -25.49
N PRO A 299 5.84 1.03 -25.48
CA PRO A 299 5.32 2.27 -24.92
C PRO A 299 4.25 2.92 -25.80
N GLU A 300 4.15 2.54 -27.07
CA GLU A 300 3.22 3.11 -28.04
C GLU A 300 1.93 2.29 -28.16
N TYR A 301 1.90 1.09 -27.58
CA TYR A 301 0.76 0.19 -27.69
C TYR A 301 0.21 -0.19 -26.33
N THR A 302 -1.04 0.20 -26.10
CA THR A 302 -1.82 -0.26 -24.95
C THR A 302 -2.76 -1.38 -25.39
N ARG A 303 -2.86 -2.44 -24.58
CA ARG A 303 -3.75 -3.56 -24.87
C ARG A 303 -5.21 -3.09 -25.03
N PRO A 304 -5.95 -3.66 -26.00
CA PRO A 304 -7.34 -3.31 -26.23
C PRO A 304 -8.19 -3.69 -25.02
N ILE A 305 -9.24 -2.92 -24.72
CA ILE A 305 -10.16 -3.18 -23.59
C ILE A 305 -11.57 -3.56 -24.02
N THR A 306 -11.77 -3.78 -25.32
CA THR A 306 -13.07 -4.15 -25.88
C THR A 306 -12.98 -5.47 -26.63
N ALA A 307 -13.95 -6.35 -26.43
CA ALA A 307 -14.04 -7.63 -27.14
C ALA A 307 -14.45 -7.51 -28.62
N SER A 308 -14.86 -6.32 -29.09
CA SER A 308 -15.41 -6.11 -30.44
C SER A 308 -14.54 -5.17 -31.27
N ILE A 309 -14.18 -5.63 -32.47
CA ILE A 309 -13.90 -4.77 -33.61
C ILE A 309 -15.27 -4.36 -34.15
N LYS A 310 -15.68 -3.09 -34.00
CA LYS A 310 -16.58 -2.54 -35.02
C LYS A 310 -15.74 -2.53 -36.29
N SER A 311 -16.02 -3.46 -37.20
CA SER A 311 -15.44 -3.51 -38.54
C SER A 311 -15.32 -2.10 -39.09
N ALA A 312 -14.11 -1.56 -39.14
CA ALA A 312 -13.84 -0.35 -39.89
C ALA A 312 -13.90 -0.77 -41.36
N ASN A 313 -15.02 -0.44 -42.03
CA ASN A 313 -15.01 -0.40 -43.48
C ASN A 313 -13.96 0.62 -43.91
N PRO A 314 -13.03 0.27 -44.82
CA PRO A 314 -12.04 1.23 -45.31
C PRO A 314 -12.63 2.03 -46.47
N THR A 315 -13.20 3.19 -46.19
CA THR A 315 -13.49 4.31 -47.13
C THR A 315 -14.02 5.46 -46.26
N GLU A 316 -13.50 6.68 -46.22
CA GLU A 316 -12.80 7.49 -47.21
C GLU A 316 -11.73 8.35 -46.52
N GLN A 317 -10.60 8.56 -47.20
CA GLN A 317 -9.78 9.74 -46.94
C GLN A 317 -10.54 10.97 -47.47
N VAL A 318 -10.96 11.87 -46.58
CA VAL A 318 -11.18 13.27 -46.95
C VAL A 318 -10.37 14.15 -46.01
N SER A 319 -9.24 14.63 -46.55
CA SER A 319 -8.52 15.78 -46.07
C SER A 319 -9.38 17.02 -46.23
N THR A 320 -9.61 17.81 -45.19
CA THR A 320 -9.58 19.28 -45.32
C THR A 320 -9.35 19.97 -43.98
N MET A 321 -8.34 20.85 -43.95
CA MET A 321 -8.17 21.90 -42.96
C MET A 321 -9.24 23.00 -43.12
N GLY A 322 -9.59 23.65 -42.01
CA GLY A 322 -9.82 25.10 -42.00
C GLY A 322 -11.25 25.62 -41.79
N THR A 323 -11.41 26.27 -40.63
CA THR A 323 -12.04 27.61 -40.47
C THR A 323 -13.57 27.78 -40.57
N THR A 324 -14.11 28.27 -39.44
CA THR A 324 -15.36 28.98 -39.16
C THR A 324 -16.23 29.49 -40.32
N THR A 325 -17.53 29.18 -40.24
CA THR A 325 -18.65 30.13 -40.34
C THR A 325 -19.91 29.51 -39.72
N GLY A 326 -20.58 30.25 -38.82
CA GLY A 326 -21.78 29.79 -38.15
C GLY A 326 -23.04 29.95 -38.98
N ILE A 327 -24.01 29.07 -38.74
CA ILE A 327 -25.45 29.34 -38.94
C ILE A 327 -26.21 28.72 -37.76
N VAL A 328 -27.07 29.57 -37.19
CA VAL A 328 -27.97 29.38 -36.05
C VAL A 328 -29.12 28.44 -36.42
N SER A 329 -29.48 27.49 -35.54
CA SER A 329 -30.89 27.20 -35.28
C SER A 329 -31.12 26.61 -33.88
N HIS A 330 -32.21 27.07 -33.27
CA HIS A 330 -32.64 26.91 -31.88
C HIS A 330 -33.06 25.49 -31.48
N GLY A 331 -32.89 25.14 -30.20
CA GLY A 331 -33.70 24.08 -29.60
C GLY A 331 -33.33 23.58 -28.20
N LYS A 332 -33.82 24.28 -27.17
CA LYS A 332 -34.15 23.81 -25.80
C LYS A 332 -33.01 23.35 -24.86
N ARG A 333 -32.60 24.36 -24.08
CA ARG A 333 -31.99 24.31 -22.75
C ARG A 333 -32.98 23.73 -21.72
N LEU A 334 -32.59 22.65 -21.02
CA LEU A 334 -33.14 22.30 -19.71
C LEU A 334 -31.96 22.14 -18.75
N THR A 335 -31.75 23.18 -17.96
CA THR A 335 -30.92 23.21 -16.76
C THR A 335 -31.64 22.45 -15.64
N ARG A 336 -30.95 21.52 -14.96
CA ARG A 336 -31.36 21.13 -13.61
C ARG A 336 -30.19 21.32 -12.65
N ALA A 337 -30.47 22.18 -11.68
CA ALA A 337 -29.58 22.69 -10.67
C ALA A 337 -29.17 21.62 -9.66
N SER A 338 -27.92 21.79 -9.21
CA SER A 338 -27.36 21.29 -7.98
C SER A 338 -28.24 21.68 -6.79
N VAL A 339 -28.63 20.71 -5.98
CA VAL A 339 -29.17 20.93 -4.64
C VAL A 339 -28.05 20.61 -3.66
N ARG A 340 -27.42 21.67 -3.16
CA ARG A 340 -26.61 21.64 -1.94
C ARG A 340 -27.56 21.82 -0.75
N SER A 341 -27.58 20.85 0.16
CA SER A 341 -28.14 21.03 1.50
C SER A 341 -27.01 21.40 2.46
N ALA A 342 -27.25 22.46 3.23
CA ALA A 342 -26.36 23.03 4.21
C ALA A 342 -26.76 22.60 5.63
N SER A 343 -25.75 22.41 6.49
CA SER A 343 -25.82 22.65 7.94
C SER A 343 -24.36 22.75 8.43
N SER A 344 -23.83 23.95 8.64
CA SER A 344 -23.76 24.68 9.93
C SER A 344 -22.29 24.69 10.39
N GLN A 345 -21.57 25.78 10.12
CA GLN A 345 -21.23 26.82 11.11
C GLN A 345 -20.22 26.37 12.19
N THR A 346 -18.95 26.69 11.97
CA THR A 346 -18.20 27.56 12.91
C THR A 346 -17.07 28.27 12.16
N ARG A 347 -17.13 29.59 12.20
CA ARG A 347 -16.17 30.55 11.66
C ARG A 347 -15.30 30.98 12.85
N VAL A 348 -13.99 30.95 12.71
CA VAL A 348 -13.09 31.83 13.46
C VAL A 348 -12.18 32.49 12.44
N ASP A 349 -12.22 33.81 12.45
CA ASP A 349 -11.60 34.70 11.47
C ASP A 349 -10.07 34.73 11.61
N ALA A 350 -9.37 34.76 10.48
CA ALA A 350 -8.00 35.26 10.41
C ALA A 350 -7.89 36.22 9.23
N GLU A 351 -7.69 37.49 9.58
CA GLU A 351 -7.60 38.63 8.69
C GLU A 351 -6.47 38.49 7.67
N SER A 352 -6.77 38.90 6.44
CA SER A 352 -5.80 39.16 5.39
C SER A 352 -5.19 40.56 5.60
N ALA A 353 -3.87 40.63 5.73
CA ALA A 353 -3.13 41.88 5.58
C ALA A 353 -2.19 41.77 4.38
N THR A 354 -2.62 42.42 3.29
CA THR A 354 -1.79 42.87 2.18
C THR A 354 -0.76 43.89 2.68
N GLY A 355 0.51 43.74 2.32
CA GLY A 355 1.55 44.73 2.61
C GLY A 355 2.81 44.53 1.78
N SER A 356 2.96 45.36 0.75
CA SER A 356 4.05 45.39 -0.21
C SER A 356 5.42 45.78 0.38
N ALA A 357 6.44 45.17 -0.21
CA ALA A 357 7.84 45.57 -0.40
C ALA A 357 8.37 46.87 0.24
N SER A 358 9.45 46.72 1.02
CA SER A 358 10.62 47.62 0.98
C SER A 358 11.85 46.96 1.61
N LYS A 359 12.92 46.82 0.82
CA LYS A 359 14.32 46.66 1.27
C LYS A 359 14.78 47.97 1.94
N PRO A 360 15.66 47.93 2.96
CA PRO A 360 17.08 48.12 2.67
C PRO A 360 18.08 47.35 3.58
N GLU A 361 19.25 47.12 2.99
CA GLU A 361 20.62 47.13 3.51
C GLU A 361 20.92 46.86 5.01
N GLY A 362 21.65 45.75 5.23
CA GLY A 362 23.03 45.80 5.75
C GLY A 362 23.26 46.30 7.17
N LYS A 363 23.54 45.35 8.09
CA LYS A 363 24.63 45.48 9.07
C LYS A 363 24.96 44.13 9.71
N SER A 364 26.24 43.80 9.62
CA SER A 364 26.94 42.74 10.32
C SER A 364 26.88 42.93 11.84
N VAL A 365 26.61 41.86 12.58
CA VAL A 365 27.05 41.72 13.97
C VAL A 365 27.51 40.28 14.19
N ASP A 366 28.79 40.15 14.50
CA ASP A 366 29.46 38.97 15.02
C ASP A 366 28.74 38.43 16.27
N ILE A 367 28.56 37.11 16.36
CA ILE A 367 28.37 36.45 17.66
C ILE A 367 29.30 35.25 17.75
N ASP A 368 30.14 35.33 18.77
CA ASP A 368 31.21 34.45 19.16
C ASP A 368 30.80 33.01 19.44
N ILE A 369 31.77 32.16 19.10
CA ILE A 369 31.96 30.79 19.55
C ILE A 369 32.22 30.78 21.06
N ALA A 370 31.45 30.01 21.83
CA ALA A 370 31.86 29.55 23.15
C ALA A 370 31.78 28.03 23.24
N ARG A 371 32.98 27.41 23.19
CA ARG A 371 33.31 26.07 23.65
C ARG A 371 33.51 26.09 25.17
N SER A 372 32.89 25.16 25.89
CA SER A 372 33.41 24.48 27.11
C SER A 372 32.28 23.58 27.64
N GLY A 373 32.47 22.36 28.12
CA GLY A 373 33.65 21.57 28.44
C GLY A 373 33.19 20.25 29.08
N SER A 374 34.03 19.23 28.97
CA SER A 374 33.89 17.91 29.58
C SER A 374 33.91 17.94 31.12
N SER A 375 33.25 16.99 31.79
CA SER A 375 33.91 15.82 32.44
C SER A 375 33.13 15.25 33.63
N SER A 376 33.43 13.97 33.93
CA SER A 376 33.22 13.22 35.19
C SER A 376 31.77 12.89 35.58
N GLY A 377 31.35 11.66 35.88
CA GLY A 377 32.08 10.47 36.31
C GLY A 377 31.88 10.25 37.81
N THR A 378 30.88 9.44 38.20
CA THR A 378 30.90 8.76 39.51
C THR A 378 30.07 7.48 39.48
N ARG A 379 30.63 6.45 40.12
CA ARG A 379 30.27 5.04 40.20
C ARG A 379 29.77 4.74 41.63
N VAL A 380 28.69 3.95 41.74
CA VAL A 380 28.26 2.97 42.79
C VAL A 380 28.27 3.39 44.29
N PRO A 381 27.50 2.75 45.22
CA PRO A 381 27.42 1.30 45.53
C PRO A 381 25.96 0.76 45.49
N ASP A 382 25.64 -0.47 45.10
CA ASP A 382 25.93 -1.82 45.65
C ASP A 382 25.48 -2.03 47.11
N ALA A 383 24.39 -2.78 47.28
CA ALA A 383 24.00 -3.39 48.54
C ALA A 383 23.34 -4.74 48.23
N SER A 384 24.10 -5.78 48.54
CA SER A 384 23.72 -7.19 48.56
C SER A 384 23.45 -7.65 50.00
N ALA A 385 22.97 -8.90 50.13
CA ALA A 385 22.70 -9.71 51.35
C ALA A 385 21.26 -9.62 51.89
N GLN A 386 20.56 -10.69 52.29
CA GLN A 386 20.89 -12.10 52.54
C GLN A 386 19.55 -12.87 52.73
N SER A 387 19.34 -14.00 52.04
CA SER A 387 19.20 -15.36 52.57
C SER A 387 18.33 -15.60 53.82
N SER A 388 17.35 -16.51 53.73
CA SER A 388 17.21 -17.62 54.68
C SER A 388 16.30 -18.74 54.14
N SER A 389 16.84 -19.95 54.20
CA SER A 389 16.26 -21.26 53.93
C SER A 389 15.55 -21.87 55.15
N THR A 390 14.54 -22.72 54.92
CA THR A 390 14.22 -23.96 55.69
C THR A 390 13.14 -24.73 54.90
N ARG A 391 13.34 -25.90 54.28
CA ARG A 391 13.60 -27.29 54.73
C ARG A 391 12.57 -27.89 55.70
N SER A 392 11.78 -28.86 55.22
CA SER A 392 11.53 -30.23 55.77
C SER A 392 10.34 -30.86 54.99
N ALA A 393 10.45 -31.96 54.22
CA ALA A 393 10.83 -33.36 54.51
C ALA A 393 9.65 -34.24 55.00
N GLY A 394 9.49 -35.41 54.37
CA GLY A 394 8.65 -36.56 54.77
C GLY A 394 7.76 -37.09 53.63
N ALA A 395 8.19 -37.97 52.71
CA ALA A 395 8.56 -39.39 52.82
C ALA A 395 7.36 -40.31 53.13
N LEU A 396 6.95 -41.18 52.19
CA LEU A 396 7.01 -42.67 52.19
C LEU A 396 5.56 -43.19 51.97
N ALA A 397 5.22 -44.30 51.29
CA ALA A 397 5.92 -45.40 50.63
C ALA A 397 4.90 -46.19 49.77
N ARG A 398 5.40 -46.95 48.77
CA ARG A 398 5.06 -48.36 48.38
C ARG A 398 3.57 -48.75 48.16
N SER A 399 3.17 -49.63 47.24
CA SER A 399 3.81 -50.76 46.55
C SER A 399 2.84 -51.35 45.50
N ASP A 400 3.43 -51.96 44.47
CA ASP A 400 3.08 -53.23 43.81
C ASP A 400 1.70 -53.48 43.18
N GLY A 401 1.75 -54.06 41.97
CA GLY A 401 0.63 -54.83 41.43
C GLY A 401 0.70 -55.13 39.93
N ALA A 402 1.70 -55.90 39.48
CA ALA A 402 1.64 -56.57 38.19
C ALA A 402 0.67 -57.77 38.25
N ARG A 403 -0.18 -57.96 37.23
CA ARG A 403 -0.47 -59.28 36.61
C ARG A 403 -1.40 -59.17 35.39
N SER A 404 -0.87 -59.70 34.29
CA SER A 404 -1.49 -60.38 33.14
C SER A 404 -2.97 -60.80 33.22
N VAL A 405 -3.71 -60.61 32.13
CA VAL A 405 -4.07 -61.67 31.13
C VAL A 405 -4.04 -61.04 29.74
#